data_AF-A0A2E3WVW4-F1
#
_entry.id   AF-A0A2E3WVW4-F1
#
_cell.length_a   1.000
_cell.length_b   1.000
_cell.length_c   1.000
_cell.angle_alpha   90.00
_cell.angle_beta   90.00
_cell.angle_gamma   90.00
#
_symmetry.space_group_name_H-M   'P 1'
#
loop_
_entity.id
_entity.type
_entity.pdbx_description
1 polymer ?
#
loop_
_entity_poly.entity_id
_entity_poly.type
_entity_poly.pdbx_seq_one_letter_code
_entity_poly.pdbx_strand_id
1 'polypeptide(L)'
;MRSLLIFAMLFGLNAISLANPIDEIVLPENIRFTEQVKPLLDRRCAVCHGCYNAPCQLKLTSYEGLQRGLIQDHIVYDTKRRKSIEPTRLGFDAFGSGWHKAHAFGEDKQFTPIYDEKTDSPVDRLENSFIVKLVDNRRENPGPLNDQGADLYDSFQAEKSRVCPTTPQDLNRHLIDRLAEGQPSGMPYGLPALDDEQVRTLKIWVAQGSQGPESIKPVQSSATAGGPSDKEVLSALEQYFNGPSDIKKSKRRLVNRYIYEHLFLAHLYFSEDEADYRTNLPLAQRRDFYEMIRKVGSCDADAEVIATRKPWQLPEGVKEKNVKYCFRRIDSTIVHKTHITYLM
;
A
#
# COMPACT_ATOMS: atom_id res chain seq x y z
N MET A 1 82.02 3.44 42.43
CA MET A 1 81.67 2.01 42.44
C MET A 1 80.21 1.87 42.84
N ARG A 2 79.42 1.27 41.94
CA ARG A 2 78.17 0.51 42.16
C ARG A 2 76.87 1.21 42.63
N SER A 3 75.91 1.12 41.71
CA SER A 3 74.47 0.82 41.88
C SER A 3 73.50 1.98 42.16
N LEU A 4 72.91 2.53 41.10
CA LEU A 4 71.58 3.12 41.12
C LEU A 4 70.56 2.04 40.72
N LEU A 5 69.68 1.64 41.64
CA LEU A 5 68.48 0.85 41.35
C LEU A 5 67.41 1.79 40.78
N ILE A 6 66.94 1.50 39.56
CA ILE A 6 65.75 2.11 38.97
C ILE A 6 64.53 1.32 39.46
N PHE A 7 63.67 1.97 40.25
CA PHE A 7 62.39 1.41 40.69
C PHE A 7 61.33 1.76 39.62
N ALA A 8 60.89 0.76 38.85
CA ALA A 8 59.80 0.92 37.89
C ALA A 8 58.46 0.88 38.64
N MET A 9 57.77 2.03 38.72
CA MET A 9 56.36 2.08 39.11
C MET A 9 55.51 1.54 37.95
N LEU A 10 54.99 0.31 38.12
CA LEU A 10 53.88 -0.21 37.32
C LEU A 10 52.60 0.54 37.69
N PHE A 11 52.23 1.54 36.89
CA PHE A 11 50.86 2.04 36.85
C PHE A 11 50.00 1.02 36.09
N GLY A 12 49.21 0.24 36.84
CA GLY A 12 48.15 -0.59 36.27
C GLY A 12 47.06 0.30 35.67
N LEU A 13 47.06 0.41 34.34
CA LEU A 13 45.89 0.88 33.59
C LEU A 13 44.80 -0.20 33.72
N ASN A 14 43.92 -0.04 34.70
CA ASN A 14 42.61 -0.69 34.66
C ASN A 14 41.86 -0.13 33.46
N ALA A 15 41.85 -0.90 32.36
CA ALA A 15 40.89 -0.69 31.30
C ALA A 15 39.50 -0.96 31.88
N ILE A 16 38.81 0.09 32.31
CA ILE A 16 37.37 0.06 32.55
C ILE A 16 36.76 -0.17 31.17
N SER A 17 36.46 -1.43 30.87
CA SER A 17 35.60 -1.79 29.76
C SER A 17 34.24 -1.17 30.04
N LEU A 18 33.97 -0.02 29.40
CA LEU A 18 32.62 0.49 29.23
C LEU A 18 31.93 -0.43 28.24
N ALA A 19 31.52 -1.59 28.71
CA ALA A 19 30.48 -2.36 28.05
C ALA A 19 29.22 -1.48 28.10
N ASN A 20 28.93 -0.77 27.01
CA ASN A 20 27.59 -0.24 26.79
C ASN A 20 26.65 -1.45 26.79
N PRO A 21 25.68 -1.56 27.73
CA PRO A 21 24.56 -2.43 27.48
C PRO A 21 23.79 -1.75 26.36
N ILE A 22 23.95 -2.25 25.14
CA ILE A 22 22.92 -2.06 24.13
C ILE A 22 21.76 -2.85 24.72
N ASP A 23 20.83 -2.16 25.38
CA ASP A 23 19.58 -2.78 25.84
C ASP A 23 18.99 -3.48 24.62
N GLU A 24 19.06 -4.81 24.62
CA GLU A 24 18.41 -5.63 23.63
C GLU A 24 16.93 -5.31 23.76
N ILE A 25 16.36 -4.62 22.77
CA ILE A 25 14.92 -4.34 22.73
C ILE A 25 14.23 -5.70 22.63
N VAL A 26 13.84 -6.25 23.78
CA VAL A 26 13.01 -7.44 23.85
C VAL A 26 11.64 -7.02 23.34
N LEU A 27 11.34 -7.37 22.09
CA LEU A 27 10.04 -7.12 21.48
C LEU A 27 9.03 -8.06 22.15
N PRO A 28 8.12 -7.52 22.97
CA PRO A 28 7.36 -8.34 23.91
C PRO A 28 6.23 -9.16 23.24
N GLU A 29 5.89 -8.85 21.99
CA GLU A 29 4.78 -9.45 21.26
C GLU A 29 5.08 -9.51 19.75
N ASN A 30 4.80 -10.63 19.08
CA ASN A 30 4.95 -10.77 17.63
C ASN A 30 3.75 -10.12 16.93
N ILE A 31 3.93 -8.95 16.31
CA ILE A 31 2.85 -8.21 15.67
C ILE A 31 2.64 -8.72 14.25
N ARG A 32 1.45 -9.28 13.99
CA ARG A 32 1.09 -9.82 12.68
C ARG A 32 0.39 -8.76 11.84
N PHE A 33 0.86 -8.58 10.59
CA PHE A 33 0.31 -7.57 9.69
C PHE A 33 -1.20 -7.69 9.50
N THR A 34 -1.69 -8.89 9.16
CA THR A 34 -3.11 -9.11 8.83
C THR A 34 -4.04 -8.88 10.02
N GLU A 35 -3.57 -9.16 11.23
CA GLU A 35 -4.40 -9.20 12.44
C GLU A 35 -4.43 -7.88 13.18
N GLN A 36 -3.31 -7.16 13.21
CA GLN A 36 -3.15 -5.98 14.06
C GLN A 36 -2.87 -4.72 13.24
N VAL A 37 -1.95 -4.79 12.27
CA VAL A 37 -1.52 -3.60 11.50
C VAL A 37 -2.56 -3.21 10.45
N LYS A 38 -3.04 -4.17 9.66
CA LYS A 38 -4.00 -3.92 8.58
C LYS A 38 -5.30 -3.30 9.11
N PRO A 39 -5.96 -3.81 10.16
CA PRO A 39 -7.15 -3.16 10.71
C PRO A 39 -6.90 -1.73 11.20
N LEU A 40 -5.71 -1.46 11.74
CA LEU A 40 -5.32 -0.10 12.15
C LEU A 40 -5.20 0.84 10.94
N LEU A 41 -4.46 0.43 9.90
CA LEU A 41 -4.33 1.20 8.66
C LEU A 41 -5.69 1.43 7.98
N ASP A 42 -6.56 0.42 8.00
CA ASP A 42 -7.90 0.50 7.40
C ASP A 42 -8.77 1.55 8.10
N ARG A 43 -8.74 1.58 9.44
CA ARG A 43 -9.55 2.50 10.25
C ARG A 43 -8.98 3.92 10.29
N ARG A 44 -7.66 4.07 10.32
CA ARG A 44 -6.99 5.35 10.62
C ARG A 44 -6.31 6.01 9.43
N CYS A 45 -6.09 5.29 8.32
CA CYS A 45 -5.26 5.78 7.21
C CYS A 45 -5.92 5.64 5.82
N ALA A 46 -6.63 4.54 5.56
CA ALA A 46 -7.13 4.19 4.23
C ALA A 46 -8.08 5.23 3.62
N VAL A 47 -8.83 5.97 4.44
CA VAL A 47 -9.73 7.04 3.95
C VAL A 47 -9.00 8.11 3.13
N CYS A 48 -7.78 8.48 3.54
CA CYS A 48 -6.94 9.45 2.83
C CYS A 48 -6.01 8.74 1.83
N HIS A 49 -5.53 7.55 2.16
CA HIS A 49 -4.53 6.80 1.39
C HIS A 49 -5.11 5.68 0.51
N GLY A 50 -6.38 5.77 0.12
CA GLY A 50 -7.08 4.72 -0.63
C GLY A 50 -7.15 4.91 -2.15
N CYS A 51 -7.17 6.14 -2.65
CA CYS A 51 -7.44 6.44 -4.06
C CYS A 51 -6.29 7.21 -4.74
N TYR A 52 -6.41 7.53 -6.03
CA TYR A 52 -5.41 8.31 -6.76
C TYR A 52 -5.30 9.78 -6.32
N ASN A 53 -6.03 10.21 -5.29
CA ASN A 53 -5.82 11.49 -4.60
C ASN A 53 -5.00 11.35 -3.32
N ALA A 54 -4.48 10.14 -3.02
CA ALA A 54 -3.66 9.95 -1.83
C ALA A 54 -2.43 10.87 -1.85
N PRO A 55 -2.10 11.55 -0.72
CA PRO A 55 -0.87 12.34 -0.61
C PRO A 55 0.35 11.52 -0.99
N CYS A 56 1.23 12.11 -1.80
CA CYS A 56 2.42 11.45 -2.37
C CYS A 56 2.13 10.12 -3.09
N GLN A 57 0.88 9.94 -3.55
CA GLN A 57 0.38 8.66 -4.05
C GLN A 57 0.56 7.47 -3.11
N LEU A 58 0.84 7.68 -1.82
CA LEU A 58 1.08 6.60 -0.87
C LEU A 58 -0.22 5.82 -0.63
N LYS A 59 -0.22 4.51 -0.90
CA LYS A 59 -1.38 3.63 -0.75
C LYS A 59 -1.22 2.76 0.49
N LEU A 60 -2.14 2.92 1.45
CA LEU A 60 -2.11 2.19 2.72
C LEU A 60 -3.23 1.14 2.84
N THR A 61 -3.86 0.79 1.72
CA THR A 61 -4.96 -0.19 1.66
C THR A 61 -4.49 -1.63 1.50
N SER A 62 -3.21 -1.86 1.20
CA SER A 62 -2.63 -3.20 1.04
C SER A 62 -1.15 -3.21 1.41
N TYR A 63 -0.62 -4.40 1.68
CA TYR A 63 0.82 -4.58 1.92
C TYR A 63 1.66 -4.20 0.70
N GLU A 64 1.19 -4.51 -0.52
CA GLU A 64 1.87 -4.07 -1.74
C GLU A 64 1.95 -2.54 -1.85
N GLY A 65 0.92 -1.83 -1.39
CA GLY A 65 0.90 -0.37 -1.33
C GLY A 65 1.96 0.20 -0.39
N LEU A 66 2.13 -0.43 0.78
CA LEU A 66 3.19 -0.13 1.74
C LEU A 66 4.57 -0.36 1.15
N GLN A 67 4.77 -1.51 0.50
CA GLN A 67 6.04 -1.88 -0.15
C GLN A 67 6.39 -0.97 -1.33
N ARG A 68 5.41 -0.48 -2.09
CA ARG A 68 5.66 0.51 -3.15
C ARG A 68 6.13 1.85 -2.59
N GLY A 69 5.70 2.19 -1.37
CA GLY A 69 6.06 3.43 -0.72
C GLY A 69 5.39 4.66 -1.33
N LEU A 70 5.99 5.82 -1.05
CA LEU A 70 5.54 7.11 -1.58
C LEU A 70 6.20 7.38 -2.94
N ILE A 71 5.54 8.21 -3.76
CA ILE A 71 6.06 8.66 -5.05
C ILE A 71 6.30 10.15 -4.99
N GLN A 72 7.53 10.57 -5.22
CA GLN A 72 7.89 11.97 -5.27
C GLN A 72 7.28 12.65 -6.51
N ASP A 73 6.80 13.90 -6.33
CA ASP A 73 6.35 14.81 -7.40
C ASP A 73 5.29 14.22 -8.35
N HIS A 74 4.60 13.16 -7.94
CA HIS A 74 3.62 12.46 -8.75
C HIS A 74 2.20 12.98 -8.50
N ILE A 75 1.95 14.19 -8.99
CA ILE A 75 0.62 14.82 -8.91
C ILE A 75 -0.28 14.19 -9.96
N VAL A 76 -1.17 13.27 -9.58
CA VAL A 76 -2.04 12.61 -10.57
C VAL A 76 -2.92 13.62 -11.32
N TYR A 77 -3.59 14.53 -10.60
CA TYR A 77 -4.48 15.53 -11.17
C TYR A 77 -3.78 16.89 -11.31
N ASP A 78 -2.93 17.00 -12.33
CA ASP A 78 -2.29 18.27 -12.71
C ASP A 78 -2.99 18.86 -13.94
N THR A 79 -3.70 19.97 -13.73
CA THR A 79 -4.46 20.67 -14.78
C THR A 79 -3.57 21.29 -15.86
N LYS A 80 -2.27 21.48 -15.59
CA LYS A 80 -1.32 22.03 -16.57
C LYS A 80 -0.79 20.98 -17.54
N ARG A 81 -1.02 19.70 -17.25
CA ARG A 81 -0.41 18.59 -17.99
C ARG A 81 -1.08 18.38 -19.34
N ARG A 82 -0.27 18.36 -20.40
CA ARG A 82 -0.73 18.14 -21.79
C ARG A 82 -0.70 16.69 -22.27
N LYS A 83 0.04 15.81 -21.58
CA LYS A 83 0.21 14.40 -21.94
C LYS A 83 -0.14 13.52 -20.75
N SER A 84 -0.61 12.30 -20.98
CA SER A 84 -0.82 11.36 -19.89
C SER A 84 0.50 10.99 -19.22
N ILE A 85 0.49 10.80 -17.90
CA ILE A 85 1.61 10.20 -17.18
C ILE A 85 1.54 8.68 -17.26
N GLU A 86 2.68 8.04 -17.11
CA GLU A 86 2.72 6.59 -16.94
C GLU A 86 1.99 6.20 -15.65
N PRO A 87 1.13 5.16 -15.68
CA PRO A 87 0.39 4.73 -14.50
C PRO A 87 1.31 4.04 -13.47
N THR A 88 0.85 3.98 -12.23
CA THR A 88 1.58 3.39 -11.08
C THR A 88 0.63 2.54 -10.21
N ARG A 89 -0.26 1.82 -10.88
CA ARG A 89 -1.32 0.98 -10.32
C ARG A 89 -0.73 -0.29 -9.71
N LEU A 90 -1.09 -0.53 -8.45
CA LEU A 90 -0.79 -1.77 -7.74
C LEU A 90 -1.35 -2.96 -8.49
N GLY A 91 -0.57 -4.03 -8.58
CA GLY A 91 -1.00 -5.26 -9.25
C GLY A 91 -1.07 -5.20 -10.79
N PHE A 92 -0.62 -4.12 -11.43
CA PHE A 92 -0.62 -3.99 -12.90
C PHE A 92 0.73 -3.50 -13.44
N ASP A 93 1.24 -2.39 -12.92
CA ASP A 93 2.36 -1.69 -13.56
C ASP A 93 3.73 -2.15 -13.01
N ALA A 94 3.78 -2.60 -11.76
CA ALA A 94 4.90 -3.33 -11.15
C ALA A 94 4.41 -4.10 -9.91
N PHE A 95 5.28 -4.91 -9.31
CA PHE A 95 4.96 -5.76 -8.16
C PHE A 95 6.14 -5.83 -7.18
N GLY A 96 5.85 -5.83 -5.87
CA GLY A 96 6.85 -6.02 -4.81
C GLY A 96 8.10 -5.15 -4.99
N SER A 97 9.30 -5.74 -4.95
CA SER A 97 10.56 -5.01 -5.14
C SER A 97 10.73 -4.40 -6.53
N GLY A 98 9.89 -4.77 -7.51
CA GLY A 98 9.86 -4.18 -8.85
C GLY A 98 9.59 -2.68 -8.84
N TRP A 99 8.87 -2.17 -7.84
CA TRP A 99 8.58 -0.73 -7.69
C TRP A 99 9.85 0.12 -7.53
N HIS A 100 10.92 -0.42 -6.95
CA HIS A 100 12.16 0.31 -6.64
C HIS A 100 13.29 0.09 -7.66
N LYS A 101 13.03 -0.59 -8.77
CA LYS A 101 14.05 -0.81 -9.81
C LYS A 101 14.12 0.40 -10.75
N ALA A 102 15.33 0.90 -11.02
CA ALA A 102 15.58 2.12 -11.81
C ALA A 102 14.91 2.13 -13.21
N HIS A 103 14.74 0.96 -13.84
CA HIS A 103 14.12 0.85 -15.17
C HIS A 103 12.60 0.67 -15.15
N ALA A 104 11.99 0.50 -13.98
CA ALA A 104 10.56 0.24 -13.90
C ALA A 104 9.73 1.46 -14.32
N PHE A 105 10.22 2.69 -14.09
CA PHE A 105 9.40 3.90 -14.22
C PHE A 105 10.09 5.15 -14.80
N GLY A 106 11.30 5.04 -15.36
CA GLY A 106 12.08 6.19 -15.83
C GLY A 106 12.69 7.01 -14.68
N GLU A 107 13.71 7.82 -14.98
CA GLU A 107 14.48 8.56 -13.97
C GLU A 107 13.64 9.56 -13.16
N ASP A 108 12.52 10.03 -13.73
CA ASP A 108 11.64 11.04 -13.13
C ASP A 108 10.71 10.50 -12.03
N LYS A 109 10.68 9.18 -11.80
CA LYS A 109 9.79 8.56 -10.81
C LYS A 109 10.60 7.85 -9.74
N GLN A 110 10.73 8.53 -8.60
CA GLN A 110 11.39 8.00 -7.43
C GLN A 110 10.33 7.47 -6.45
N PHE A 111 10.37 6.16 -6.24
CA PHE A 111 9.62 5.48 -5.18
C PHE A 111 10.51 5.45 -3.94
N THR A 112 9.97 5.92 -2.82
CA THR A 112 10.69 5.99 -1.55
C THR A 112 10.03 5.04 -0.55
N PRO A 113 10.77 4.04 -0.03
CA PRO A 113 10.30 3.20 1.07
C PRO A 113 9.94 4.05 2.28
N ILE A 114 8.83 3.72 2.93
CA ILE A 114 8.32 4.46 4.11
C ILE A 114 8.76 3.83 5.43
N TYR A 115 9.47 2.70 5.37
CA TYR A 115 10.13 2.02 6.48
C TYR A 115 11.32 1.23 5.92
N ASP A 116 12.26 0.92 6.80
CA ASP A 116 13.46 0.16 6.47
C ASP A 116 13.23 -1.35 6.74
N GLU A 117 13.24 -2.16 5.69
CA GLU A 117 13.16 -3.62 5.79
C GLU A 117 14.54 -4.30 5.88
N LYS A 118 15.63 -3.58 5.56
CA LYS A 118 16.94 -4.17 5.27
C LYS A 118 17.91 -4.10 6.45
N THR A 119 17.78 -3.09 7.29
CA THR A 119 18.68 -2.96 8.45
C THR A 119 18.31 -3.96 9.53
N ASP A 120 19.28 -4.61 10.17
CA ASP A 120 19.02 -5.63 11.21
C ASP A 120 18.69 -5.02 12.58
N SER A 121 19.09 -3.77 12.82
CA SER A 121 18.85 -3.05 14.09
C SER A 121 17.40 -2.57 14.21
N PRO A 122 16.63 -3.01 15.22
CA PRO A 122 15.28 -2.50 15.49
C PRO A 122 15.26 -0.98 15.72
N VAL A 123 16.30 -0.41 16.33
CA VAL A 123 16.43 1.03 16.57
C VAL A 123 16.53 1.78 15.24
N ASP A 124 17.39 1.29 14.33
CA ASP A 124 17.58 1.94 13.03
C ASP A 124 16.32 1.85 12.17
N ARG A 125 15.56 0.74 12.25
CA ARG A 125 14.26 0.60 11.57
C ARG A 125 13.25 1.64 12.04
N LEU A 126 13.18 1.88 13.35
CA LEU A 126 12.32 2.92 13.93
C LEU A 126 12.77 4.31 13.49
N GLU A 127 14.07 4.60 13.58
CA GLU A 127 14.64 5.89 13.21
C GLU A 127 14.56 6.20 11.72
N ASN A 128 14.47 5.19 10.85
CA ASN A 128 14.33 5.37 9.42
C ASN A 128 12.88 5.22 8.93
N SER A 129 11.90 5.07 9.83
CA SER A 129 10.50 4.92 9.46
C SER A 129 9.75 6.25 9.37
N PHE A 130 9.22 6.54 8.20
CA PHE A 130 8.34 7.69 7.97
C PHE A 130 7.04 7.54 8.76
N ILE A 131 6.48 6.32 8.81
CA ILE A 131 5.25 6.04 9.55
C ILE A 131 5.44 6.37 11.04
N VAL A 132 6.51 5.87 11.66
CA VAL A 132 6.79 6.11 13.08
C VAL A 132 6.96 7.60 13.37
N LYS A 133 7.78 8.30 12.59
CA LYS A 133 8.00 9.75 12.75
C LYS A 133 6.72 10.56 12.64
N LEU A 134 5.86 10.24 11.67
CA LEU A 134 4.59 10.94 11.47
C LEU A 134 3.60 10.71 12.61
N VAL A 135 3.50 9.49 13.14
CA VAL A 135 2.56 9.18 14.24
C VAL A 135 3.06 9.71 15.58
N ASP A 136 4.37 9.62 15.85
CA ASP A 136 4.98 10.14 17.07
C ASP A 136 4.85 11.68 17.10
N ASN A 137 5.17 12.36 15.99
CA ASN A 137 5.02 13.82 15.92
C ASN A 137 3.57 14.27 16.12
N ARG A 138 2.59 13.53 15.58
CA ARG A 138 1.16 13.84 15.78
C ARG A 138 0.73 13.66 17.23
N ARG A 139 1.26 12.64 17.90
CA ARG A 139 0.95 12.36 19.31
C ARG A 139 1.57 13.40 20.24
N GLU A 140 2.82 13.79 19.99
CA GLU A 140 3.53 14.82 20.76
C GLU A 140 2.98 16.23 20.52
N ASN A 141 2.49 16.47 19.30
CA ASN A 141 1.98 17.77 18.86
C ASN A 141 0.56 17.61 18.28
N PRO A 142 -0.45 17.33 19.12
CA PRO A 142 -1.81 17.01 18.67
C PRO A 142 -2.56 18.17 18.01
N GLY A 143 -2.04 19.40 18.12
CA GLY A 143 -2.70 20.59 17.60
C GLY A 143 -4.13 20.78 18.16
N PRO A 144 -4.92 21.69 17.58
CA PRO A 144 -6.21 22.10 18.15
C PRO A 144 -7.32 21.05 18.04
N LEU A 145 -7.17 20.03 17.18
CA LEU A 145 -8.22 19.03 16.94
C LEU A 145 -8.46 18.06 18.09
N ASN A 146 -7.46 17.83 18.96
CA ASN A 146 -7.70 17.02 20.15
C ASN A 146 -8.57 17.76 21.18
N ASP A 147 -8.61 19.11 21.12
CA ASP A 147 -9.29 19.94 22.12
C ASP A 147 -10.59 20.58 21.60
N GLN A 148 -10.71 20.84 20.30
CA GLN A 148 -11.79 21.64 19.72
C GLN A 148 -12.73 20.90 18.75
N GLY A 149 -12.49 19.61 18.48
CA GLY A 149 -13.40 18.80 17.66
C GLY A 149 -13.63 19.31 16.24
N ALA A 150 -14.69 18.80 15.60
CA ALA A 150 -14.96 18.85 14.16
C ALA A 150 -15.00 20.24 13.49
N ASP A 151 -15.06 21.33 14.26
CA ASP A 151 -15.23 22.70 13.75
C ASP A 151 -14.03 23.20 12.90
N LEU A 152 -12.86 22.56 13.05
CA LEU A 152 -11.68 22.87 12.25
C LEU A 152 -11.49 21.92 11.06
N TYR A 153 -12.35 20.90 10.86
CA TYR A 153 -12.17 19.90 9.80
C TYR A 153 -12.00 20.52 8.41
N ASP A 154 -12.83 21.52 8.07
CA ASP A 154 -12.78 22.21 6.77
C ASP A 154 -11.53 23.08 6.56
N SER A 155 -10.79 23.38 7.63
CA SER A 155 -9.52 24.13 7.56
C SER A 155 -8.33 23.25 7.18
N PHE A 156 -8.46 21.92 7.31
CA PHE A 156 -7.38 20.98 7.00
C PHE A 156 -7.44 20.52 5.54
N GLN A 157 -6.76 21.26 4.68
CA GLN A 157 -6.63 20.94 3.25
C GLN A 157 -5.51 19.91 3.04
N ALA A 158 -5.78 18.65 3.42
CA ALA A 158 -4.82 17.55 3.30
C ALA A 158 -4.29 17.38 1.86
N GLU A 159 -5.11 17.68 0.85
CA GLU A 159 -4.74 17.67 -0.57
C GLU A 159 -3.74 18.77 -0.98
N LYS A 160 -3.51 19.76 -0.12
CA LYS A 160 -2.49 20.80 -0.28
C LYS A 160 -1.20 20.51 0.50
N SER A 161 -1.20 19.51 1.40
CA SER A 161 0.04 18.96 1.98
C SER A 161 0.74 18.09 0.93
N ARG A 162 1.48 18.74 0.02
CA ARG A 162 2.13 18.11 -1.14
C ARG A 162 3.63 17.90 -0.93
N VAL A 163 4.11 18.01 0.29
CA VAL A 163 5.52 17.77 0.60
C VAL A 163 5.72 16.27 0.72
N CYS A 164 6.50 15.72 -0.21
CA CYS A 164 6.84 14.31 -0.28
C CYS A 164 8.32 14.15 0.02
N PRO A 165 8.71 14.07 1.32
CA PRO A 165 10.10 13.95 1.70
C PRO A 165 10.70 12.65 1.15
N THR A 166 11.96 12.72 0.71
CA THR A 166 12.70 11.59 0.13
C THR A 166 13.51 10.83 1.17
N THR A 167 13.81 11.48 2.31
CA THR A 167 14.52 10.86 3.43
C THR A 167 13.80 11.11 4.76
N PRO A 168 13.99 10.23 5.77
CA PRO A 168 13.50 10.46 7.12
C PRO A 168 14.02 11.76 7.75
N GLN A 169 15.23 12.20 7.36
CA GLN A 169 15.83 13.46 7.81
C GLN A 169 15.12 14.67 7.23
N ASP A 170 14.77 14.65 5.94
CA ASP A 170 13.99 15.71 5.30
C ASP A 170 12.58 15.80 5.88
N LEU A 171 11.97 14.65 6.19
CA LEU A 171 10.70 14.60 6.91
C LEU A 171 10.83 15.27 8.28
N ASN A 172 11.83 14.90 9.08
CA ASN A 172 12.06 15.49 10.39
C ASN A 172 12.26 17.00 10.32
N ARG A 173 13.06 17.48 9.35
CA ARG A 173 13.24 18.92 9.11
C ARG A 173 11.90 19.59 8.85
N HIS A 174 11.11 19.04 7.93
CA HIS A 174 9.80 19.58 7.59
C HIS A 174 8.85 19.62 8.80
N LEU A 175 8.83 18.58 9.64
CA LEU A 175 8.00 18.54 10.85
C LEU A 175 8.40 19.64 11.86
N ILE A 176 9.70 19.85 12.07
CA ILE A 176 10.24 20.90 12.94
C ILE A 176 9.86 22.28 12.43
N ASP A 177 10.06 22.55 11.14
CA ASP A 177 9.76 23.86 10.54
C ASP A 177 8.27 24.19 10.68
N ARG A 178 7.40 23.22 10.41
CA ARG A 178 5.95 23.34 10.55
C ARG A 178 5.51 23.60 11.99
N LEU A 179 6.15 22.95 12.95
CA LEU A 179 5.89 23.19 14.37
C LEU A 179 6.30 24.61 14.77
N ALA A 180 7.45 25.10 14.30
CA ALA A 180 7.93 26.46 14.56
C ALA A 180 7.01 27.54 13.95
N GLU A 181 6.33 27.23 12.84
CA GLU A 181 5.31 28.07 12.22
C GLU A 181 3.94 28.04 12.94
N GLY A 182 3.81 27.29 14.05
CA GLY A 182 2.55 27.10 14.75
C GLY A 182 1.54 26.22 14.01
N GLN A 183 2.02 25.41 13.06
CA GLN A 183 1.21 24.51 12.24
C GLN A 183 1.64 23.05 12.47
N PRO A 184 1.43 22.49 13.68
CA PRO A 184 1.87 21.14 13.99
C PRO A 184 1.33 20.13 12.98
N SER A 185 2.24 19.35 12.39
CA SER A 185 1.98 18.34 11.38
C SER A 185 2.05 16.92 11.98
N GLY A 186 1.94 15.90 11.13
CA GLY A 186 1.95 14.49 11.54
C GLY A 186 0.71 13.76 11.07
N MET A 187 0.67 12.45 11.26
CA MET A 187 -0.43 11.60 10.82
C MET A 187 -1.10 10.88 11.99
N PRO A 188 -2.43 10.69 11.98
CA PRO A 188 -3.37 11.17 10.96
C PRO A 188 -3.55 12.70 10.97
N TYR A 189 -3.34 13.35 9.82
CA TYR A 189 -3.48 14.80 9.69
C TYR A 189 -4.96 15.19 9.63
N GLY A 190 -5.36 16.22 10.37
CA GLY A 190 -6.77 16.62 10.41
C GLY A 190 -7.67 15.69 11.23
N LEU A 191 -7.11 14.73 11.97
CA LEU A 191 -7.84 13.76 12.80
C LEU A 191 -7.15 13.59 14.17
N PRO A 192 -7.83 13.03 15.18
CA PRO A 192 -7.21 12.73 16.47
C PRO A 192 -5.96 11.84 16.32
N ALA A 193 -5.00 12.03 17.23
CA ALA A 193 -3.82 11.18 17.32
C ALA A 193 -4.21 9.70 17.54
N LEU A 194 -3.29 8.81 17.17
CA LEU A 194 -3.40 7.40 17.55
C LEU A 194 -3.25 7.27 19.06
N ASP A 195 -3.94 6.30 19.66
CA ASP A 195 -3.74 5.96 21.07
C ASP A 195 -2.44 5.18 21.29
N ASP A 196 -2.08 4.97 22.55
CA ASP A 196 -0.80 4.37 22.94
C ASP A 196 -0.64 2.94 22.42
N GLU A 197 -1.73 2.17 22.39
CA GLU A 197 -1.72 0.80 21.87
C GLU A 197 -1.50 0.81 20.37
N GLN A 198 -2.20 1.67 19.63
CA GLN A 198 -2.06 1.80 18.18
C GLN A 198 -0.65 2.24 17.76
N VAL A 199 -0.07 3.23 18.45
CA VAL A 199 1.31 3.65 18.20
C VAL A 199 2.29 2.51 18.51
N ARG A 200 2.09 1.82 19.64
CA ARG A 200 2.90 0.67 20.03
C ARG A 200 2.84 -0.46 18.99
N THR A 201 1.66 -0.80 18.46
CA THR A 201 1.50 -1.80 17.40
C THR A 201 2.34 -1.47 16.18
N LEU A 202 2.29 -0.22 15.70
CA LEU A 202 3.07 0.21 14.53
C LEU A 202 4.58 0.18 14.80
N LYS A 203 5.02 0.64 15.98
CA LYS A 203 6.44 0.66 16.35
C LYS A 203 7.00 -0.74 16.48
N ILE A 204 6.29 -1.65 17.16
CA ILE A 204 6.74 -3.05 17.26
C ILE A 204 6.78 -3.71 15.88
N TRP A 205 5.75 -3.53 15.05
CA TRP A 205 5.75 -4.06 13.68
C TRP A 205 6.92 -3.55 12.83
N VAL A 206 7.23 -2.26 12.90
CA VAL A 206 8.39 -1.67 12.21
C VAL A 206 9.70 -2.24 12.75
N ALA A 207 9.85 -2.32 14.07
CA ALA A 207 11.01 -2.90 14.73
C ALA A 207 11.22 -4.38 14.31
N GLN A 208 10.15 -5.11 14.03
CA GLN A 208 10.15 -6.50 13.52
C GLN A 208 10.51 -6.64 12.04
N GLY A 209 10.80 -5.52 11.34
CA GLY A 209 11.13 -5.52 9.92
C GLY A 209 9.91 -5.36 9.01
N SER A 210 8.77 -4.91 9.54
CA SER A 210 7.56 -4.58 8.77
C SER A 210 7.07 -5.72 7.87
N GLN A 211 7.09 -6.96 8.41
CA GLN A 211 6.73 -8.15 7.63
C GLN A 211 5.27 -8.11 7.18
N GLY A 212 5.03 -8.63 5.97
CA GLY A 212 3.71 -8.73 5.36
C GLY A 212 2.88 -9.89 5.88
N PRO A 213 1.73 -10.15 5.25
CA PRO A 213 0.91 -11.32 5.58
C PRO A 213 1.69 -12.62 5.30
N GLU A 214 1.60 -13.61 6.19
CA GLU A 214 2.30 -14.91 6.10
C GLU A 214 2.05 -15.66 4.78
N SER A 215 0.90 -15.41 4.14
CA SER A 215 0.61 -15.89 2.80
C SER A 215 0.53 -14.71 1.83
N ILE A 216 1.68 -14.25 1.33
CA ILE A 216 1.71 -13.45 0.09
C ILE A 216 1.43 -14.42 -1.06
N LYS A 217 0.17 -14.82 -1.26
CA LYS A 217 -0.22 -15.33 -2.58
C LYS A 217 -0.15 -14.12 -3.52
N PRO A 218 0.63 -14.16 -4.60
CA PRO A 218 0.67 -13.04 -5.54
C PRO A 218 -0.76 -12.70 -5.94
N VAL A 219 -1.06 -11.40 -5.89
CA VAL A 219 -2.32 -10.78 -6.36
C VAL A 219 -2.69 -11.29 -7.77
N GLN A 220 -1.74 -11.87 -8.52
CA GLN A 220 -1.97 -12.46 -9.83
C GLN A 220 -2.79 -13.77 -9.83
N SER A 221 -3.09 -14.36 -8.69
CA SER A 221 -3.94 -15.57 -8.57
C SER A 221 -5.40 -15.26 -8.90
N SER A 222 -5.88 -15.77 -10.04
CA SER A 222 -7.31 -15.88 -10.37
C SER A 222 -8.05 -16.90 -9.48
N ALA A 223 -7.32 -17.68 -8.68
CA ALA A 223 -7.82 -18.85 -7.98
C ALA A 223 -8.09 -18.65 -6.48
N THR A 224 -7.88 -17.45 -5.93
CA THR A 224 -8.22 -17.15 -4.53
C THR A 224 -9.66 -16.68 -4.44
N ALA A 225 -10.59 -17.60 -4.69
CA ALA A 225 -12.00 -17.40 -4.42
C ALA A 225 -12.27 -17.33 -2.90
N GLY A 226 -13.23 -16.51 -2.49
CA GLY A 226 -13.72 -16.37 -1.11
C GLY A 226 -14.38 -17.63 -0.53
N GLY A 227 -14.81 -18.54 -1.42
CA GLY A 227 -15.39 -19.83 -1.09
C GLY A 227 -15.53 -20.75 -2.33
N PRO A 228 -16.02 -22.01 -2.15
CA PRO A 228 -16.21 -22.95 -3.25
C PRO A 228 -17.18 -22.46 -4.33
N SER A 229 -18.27 -21.78 -3.96
CA SER A 229 -19.28 -21.27 -4.90
C SER A 229 -18.75 -20.15 -5.79
N ASP A 230 -18.02 -19.19 -5.22
CA ASP A 230 -17.33 -18.14 -5.98
C ASP A 230 -16.41 -18.74 -7.05
N LYS A 231 -15.67 -19.82 -6.72
CA LYS A 231 -14.75 -20.46 -7.67
C LYS A 231 -15.47 -21.02 -8.90
N GLU A 232 -16.65 -21.62 -8.68
CA GLU A 232 -17.47 -22.17 -9.75
C GLU A 232 -18.02 -21.06 -10.66
N VAL A 233 -18.52 -19.97 -10.06
CA VAL A 233 -19.01 -18.79 -10.80
C VAL A 233 -17.88 -18.16 -11.62
N LEU A 234 -16.71 -17.94 -11.02
CA LEU A 234 -15.53 -17.39 -11.70
C LEU A 234 -15.12 -18.28 -12.88
N SER A 235 -15.07 -19.60 -12.70
CA SER A 235 -14.72 -20.54 -13.76
C SER A 235 -15.73 -20.50 -14.92
N ALA A 236 -17.03 -20.42 -14.62
CA ALA A 236 -18.08 -20.30 -15.62
C ALA A 236 -17.98 -18.98 -16.40
N LEU A 237 -17.72 -17.87 -15.71
CA LEU A 237 -17.49 -16.57 -16.34
C LEU A 237 -16.26 -16.61 -17.25
N GLU A 238 -15.12 -17.11 -16.76
CA GLU A 238 -13.91 -17.24 -17.58
C GLU A 238 -14.17 -18.11 -18.82
N GLN A 239 -14.90 -19.22 -18.70
CA GLN A 239 -15.25 -20.06 -19.83
C GLN A 239 -16.18 -19.33 -20.82
N TYR A 240 -17.16 -18.57 -20.33
CA TYR A 240 -18.05 -17.76 -21.15
C TYR A 240 -17.29 -16.69 -21.94
N PHE A 241 -16.43 -15.93 -21.24
CA PHE A 241 -15.69 -14.82 -21.83
C PHE A 241 -14.59 -15.30 -22.80
N ASN A 242 -13.99 -16.47 -22.55
CA ASN A 242 -12.82 -16.98 -23.27
C ASN A 242 -13.09 -18.16 -24.22
N GLY A 243 -14.33 -18.63 -24.34
CA GLY A 243 -14.68 -19.77 -25.19
C GLY A 243 -14.32 -19.60 -26.68
N PRO A 244 -14.28 -20.69 -27.47
CA PRO A 244 -13.74 -20.72 -28.84
C PRO A 244 -14.43 -19.73 -29.80
N SER A 245 -13.76 -19.32 -30.89
CA SER A 245 -14.24 -18.28 -31.81
C SER A 245 -14.42 -18.74 -33.27
N ASP A 246 -15.65 -18.72 -33.78
CA ASP A 246 -16.04 -18.77 -35.20
C ASP A 246 -16.87 -17.51 -35.60
N ILE A 247 -17.47 -17.46 -36.80
CA ILE A 247 -18.13 -16.26 -37.35
C ILE A 247 -19.34 -15.73 -36.54
N LYS A 248 -20.15 -16.59 -35.90
CA LYS A 248 -21.19 -16.11 -34.96
C LYS A 248 -20.55 -15.60 -33.65
N LYS A 249 -19.31 -16.01 -33.37
CA LYS A 249 -18.57 -15.72 -32.14
C LYS A 249 -17.58 -14.55 -32.27
N SER A 250 -17.35 -13.98 -33.47
CA SER A 250 -16.73 -12.65 -33.62
C SER A 250 -17.61 -11.57 -32.97
N LYS A 251 -18.94 -11.71 -33.08
CA LYS A 251 -19.92 -10.90 -32.33
C LYS A 251 -19.75 -11.05 -30.82
N ARG A 252 -19.58 -12.29 -30.32
CA ARG A 252 -19.33 -12.53 -28.89
C ARG A 252 -18.04 -11.86 -28.41
N ARG A 253 -16.94 -11.93 -29.16
CA ARG A 253 -15.69 -11.24 -28.79
C ARG A 253 -15.86 -9.72 -28.72
N LEU A 254 -16.62 -9.15 -29.67
CA LEU A 254 -16.95 -7.72 -29.65
C LEU A 254 -17.79 -7.33 -28.43
N VAL A 255 -18.84 -8.11 -28.12
CA VAL A 255 -19.70 -7.89 -26.95
C VAL A 255 -18.91 -8.04 -25.65
N ASN A 256 -18.08 -9.08 -25.53
CA ASN A 256 -17.26 -9.31 -24.34
C ASN A 256 -16.25 -8.18 -24.10
N ARG A 257 -15.66 -7.66 -25.18
CA ARG A 257 -14.82 -6.47 -25.12
C ARG A 257 -15.62 -5.25 -24.65
N TYR A 258 -16.82 -5.04 -25.20
CA TYR A 258 -17.71 -3.95 -24.76
C TYR A 258 -18.06 -4.08 -23.27
N ILE A 259 -18.41 -5.28 -22.80
CA ILE A 259 -18.67 -5.55 -21.38
C ILE A 259 -17.44 -5.22 -20.53
N TYR A 260 -16.25 -5.70 -20.90
CA TYR A 260 -15.02 -5.36 -20.19
C TYR A 260 -14.76 -3.85 -20.14
N GLU A 261 -14.96 -3.14 -21.26
CA GLU A 261 -14.79 -1.68 -21.31
C GLU A 261 -15.73 -0.93 -20.35
N HIS A 262 -16.85 -1.52 -19.94
CA HIS A 262 -17.78 -0.93 -18.96
C HIS A 262 -17.56 -1.45 -17.54
N LEU A 263 -16.93 -2.61 -17.37
CA LEU A 263 -16.64 -3.22 -16.07
C LEU A 263 -15.19 -3.02 -15.59
N PHE A 264 -14.28 -2.45 -16.39
CA PHE A 264 -12.85 -2.40 -16.04
C PHE A 264 -12.49 -1.59 -14.78
N LEU A 265 -13.41 -0.77 -14.26
CA LEU A 265 -13.28 -0.05 -12.98
C LEU A 265 -14.22 -0.58 -11.90
N ALA A 266 -15.02 -1.59 -12.22
CA ALA A 266 -16.02 -2.13 -11.34
C ALA A 266 -15.45 -3.23 -10.45
N HIS A 267 -16.01 -3.33 -9.24
CA HIS A 267 -15.87 -4.44 -8.33
C HIS A 267 -17.09 -5.34 -8.50
N LEU A 268 -16.84 -6.59 -8.83
CA LEU A 268 -17.84 -7.63 -9.00
C LEU A 268 -17.99 -8.38 -7.68
N TYR A 269 -19.21 -8.78 -7.37
CA TYR A 269 -19.50 -9.67 -6.26
C TYR A 269 -20.62 -10.63 -6.69
N PHE A 270 -20.71 -11.75 -6.00
CA PHE A 270 -21.67 -12.80 -6.29
C PHE A 270 -22.68 -12.90 -5.14
N SER A 271 -23.91 -13.30 -5.45
CA SER A 271 -24.90 -13.70 -4.46
C SER A 271 -25.61 -14.99 -4.89
N GLU A 272 -25.90 -15.84 -3.91
CA GLU A 272 -26.73 -17.03 -4.09
C GLU A 272 -28.23 -16.73 -3.85
N ASP A 273 -28.58 -15.57 -3.30
CA ASP A 273 -29.96 -15.20 -2.97
C ASP A 273 -30.47 -14.06 -3.88
N GLU A 274 -31.49 -14.35 -4.70
CA GLU A 274 -32.18 -13.30 -5.49
C GLU A 274 -32.87 -12.26 -4.59
N ALA A 275 -33.19 -12.59 -3.32
CA ALA A 275 -33.76 -11.64 -2.38
C ALA A 275 -32.75 -10.57 -1.94
N ASP A 276 -31.45 -10.79 -2.08
CA ASP A 276 -30.41 -9.79 -1.80
C ASP A 276 -30.50 -8.58 -2.71
N TYR A 277 -31.06 -8.75 -3.92
CA TYR A 277 -31.35 -7.65 -4.85
C TYR A 277 -32.32 -6.62 -4.22
N ARG A 278 -33.18 -7.06 -3.29
CA ARG A 278 -34.26 -6.26 -2.71
C ARG A 278 -34.04 -5.85 -1.26
N THR A 279 -33.25 -6.60 -0.50
CA THR A 279 -33.20 -6.46 0.97
C THR A 279 -32.14 -5.49 1.48
N ASN A 280 -31.35 -4.83 0.63
CA ASN A 280 -30.20 -4.02 1.07
C ASN A 280 -29.37 -4.80 2.11
N LEU A 281 -29.14 -6.10 1.88
CA LEU A 281 -28.25 -6.87 2.74
C LEU A 281 -26.93 -6.08 2.83
N PRO A 282 -26.49 -5.66 4.02
CA PRO A 282 -25.45 -4.64 4.10
C PRO A 282 -24.23 -5.13 3.33
N LEU A 283 -23.74 -4.33 2.36
CA LEU A 283 -22.46 -4.59 1.68
C LEU A 283 -21.33 -4.92 2.69
N ALA A 284 -21.46 -4.45 3.93
CA ALA A 284 -20.62 -4.77 5.08
C ALA A 284 -20.53 -6.27 5.46
N GLN A 285 -21.46 -7.13 5.01
CA GLN A 285 -21.41 -8.58 5.25
C GLN A 285 -20.80 -9.36 4.07
N ARG A 286 -20.67 -8.73 2.89
CA ARG A 286 -20.01 -9.34 1.73
C ARG A 286 -18.51 -9.16 1.86
N ARG A 287 -17.78 -10.28 1.84
CA ARG A 287 -16.34 -10.29 2.17
C ARG A 287 -15.44 -10.21 0.94
N ASP A 288 -15.89 -10.74 -0.19
CA ASP A 288 -15.05 -10.92 -1.36
C ASP A 288 -15.59 -10.16 -2.56
N PHE A 289 -14.72 -9.32 -3.13
CA PHE A 289 -14.96 -8.61 -4.37
C PHE A 289 -13.88 -8.98 -5.37
N TYR A 290 -14.24 -8.93 -6.65
CA TYR A 290 -13.40 -9.32 -7.76
C TYR A 290 -13.32 -8.19 -8.78
N GLU A 291 -12.21 -8.10 -9.49
CA GLU A 291 -12.10 -7.25 -10.66
C GLU A 291 -11.85 -8.12 -11.90
N MET A 292 -12.40 -7.69 -13.02
CA MET A 292 -12.14 -8.31 -14.30
C MET A 292 -10.85 -7.72 -14.87
N ILE A 293 -9.87 -8.57 -15.16
CA ILE A 293 -8.58 -8.21 -15.76
C ILE A 293 -8.42 -8.90 -17.10
N ARG A 294 -7.48 -8.40 -17.91
CA ARG A 294 -7.06 -9.09 -19.14
C ARG A 294 -5.67 -9.65 -18.97
N LYS A 295 -5.44 -10.87 -19.41
CA LYS A 295 -4.14 -11.54 -19.44
C LYS A 295 -3.80 -12.06 -20.82
N VAL A 296 -2.51 -12.28 -21.07
CA VAL A 296 -2.03 -12.90 -22.31
C VAL A 296 -2.01 -14.42 -22.14
N GLY A 297 -2.67 -15.13 -23.06
CA GLY A 297 -2.59 -16.60 -23.18
C GLY A 297 -3.57 -17.35 -22.28
N SER A 298 -3.45 -17.22 -20.95
CA SER A 298 -4.25 -17.94 -19.95
C SER A 298 -4.65 -17.06 -18.76
N CYS A 299 -5.46 -17.61 -17.86
CA CYS A 299 -5.83 -16.98 -16.60
C CYS A 299 -5.00 -17.49 -15.42
N ASP A 300 -3.91 -18.21 -15.67
CA ASP A 300 -3.02 -18.75 -14.64
C ASP A 300 -2.33 -17.64 -13.86
N ALA A 301 -1.85 -17.97 -12.65
CA ALA A 301 -1.30 -16.97 -11.74
C ALA A 301 -0.06 -16.26 -12.32
N ASP A 302 0.77 -16.96 -13.07
CA ASP A 302 2.00 -16.44 -13.69
C ASP A 302 1.78 -15.74 -15.03
N ALA A 303 0.58 -15.82 -15.61
CA ALA A 303 0.26 -15.19 -16.89
C ALA A 303 0.28 -13.65 -16.79
N GLU A 304 0.88 -13.02 -17.80
CA GLU A 304 1.10 -11.58 -17.86
C GLU A 304 -0.22 -10.80 -17.95
N VAL A 305 -0.39 -9.83 -17.05
CA VAL A 305 -1.53 -8.91 -17.06
C VAL A 305 -1.35 -7.85 -18.14
N ILE A 306 -2.39 -7.62 -18.94
CA ILE A 306 -2.43 -6.55 -19.93
C ILE A 306 -2.71 -5.22 -19.20
N ALA A 307 -1.63 -4.57 -18.77
CA ALA A 307 -1.64 -3.33 -18.01
C ALA A 307 -1.78 -2.07 -18.89
N THR A 308 -2.66 -2.06 -19.88
CA THR A 308 -2.87 -0.86 -20.71
C THR A 308 -3.71 0.20 -19.99
N ARG A 309 -3.50 1.47 -20.34
CA ARG A 309 -4.25 2.61 -19.76
C ARG A 309 -5.72 2.60 -20.16
N LYS A 310 -5.99 2.20 -21.41
CA LYS A 310 -7.33 2.16 -22.00
C LYS A 310 -7.83 0.72 -22.06
N PRO A 311 -9.07 0.43 -21.65
CA PRO A 311 -9.57 -0.95 -21.59
C PRO A 311 -9.66 -1.63 -22.97
N TRP A 312 -9.63 -0.88 -24.07
CA TRP A 312 -9.57 -1.44 -25.43
C TRP A 312 -8.17 -1.60 -26.02
N GLN A 313 -7.16 -0.97 -25.41
CA GLN A 313 -5.80 -0.95 -25.96
C GLN A 313 -5.10 -2.28 -25.67
N LEU A 314 -4.28 -2.74 -26.61
CA LEU A 314 -3.39 -3.89 -26.43
C LEU A 314 -1.92 -3.44 -26.46
N PRO A 315 -1.02 -4.15 -25.76
CA PRO A 315 0.42 -3.98 -25.94
C PRO A 315 0.85 -4.31 -27.36
N GLU A 316 2.01 -3.80 -27.78
CA GLU A 316 2.58 -4.12 -29.08
C GLU A 316 2.83 -5.63 -29.22
N GLY A 317 2.55 -6.20 -30.39
CA GLY A 317 2.71 -7.63 -30.66
C GLY A 317 1.60 -8.54 -30.07
N VAL A 318 0.80 -8.06 -29.12
CA VAL A 318 -0.32 -8.83 -28.56
C VAL A 318 -1.50 -8.80 -29.52
N LYS A 319 -1.89 -9.98 -30.01
CA LYS A 319 -3.07 -10.14 -30.86
C LYS A 319 -4.30 -10.38 -30.01
N GLU A 320 -5.41 -9.78 -30.42
CA GLU A 320 -6.70 -9.91 -29.74
C GLU A 320 -7.06 -11.38 -29.44
N LYS A 321 -6.79 -12.33 -30.35
CA LYS A 321 -7.06 -13.77 -30.15
C LYS A 321 -6.34 -14.42 -28.95
N ASN A 322 -5.26 -13.80 -28.47
CA ASN A 322 -4.48 -14.27 -27.34
C ASN A 322 -4.90 -13.61 -26.02
N VAL A 323 -5.84 -12.66 -26.07
CA VAL A 323 -6.36 -11.99 -24.88
C VAL A 323 -7.34 -12.90 -24.17
N LYS A 324 -7.14 -13.08 -22.86
CA LYS A 324 -8.06 -13.75 -21.95
C LYS A 324 -8.62 -12.76 -20.95
N TYR A 325 -9.91 -12.88 -20.68
CA TYR A 325 -10.59 -12.17 -19.60
C TYR A 325 -10.57 -13.07 -18.36
N CYS A 326 -9.95 -12.58 -17.30
CA CYS A 326 -9.74 -13.32 -16.08
C CYS A 326 -10.28 -12.50 -14.92
N PHE A 327 -10.51 -13.15 -13.79
CA PHE A 327 -11.02 -12.48 -12.60
C PHE A 327 -10.01 -12.59 -11.48
N ARG A 328 -9.87 -11.51 -10.72
CA ARG A 328 -8.91 -11.42 -9.62
C ARG A 328 -9.63 -10.94 -8.36
N ARG A 329 -9.39 -11.59 -7.23
CA ARG A 329 -9.89 -11.11 -5.94
C ARG A 329 -9.17 -9.83 -5.53
N ILE A 330 -9.93 -8.88 -4.99
CA ILE A 330 -9.42 -7.62 -4.46
C ILE A 330 -9.02 -7.85 -3.00
N ASP A 331 -7.72 -7.89 -2.73
CA ASP A 331 -7.18 -8.06 -1.37
C ASP A 331 -6.92 -6.70 -0.66
N SER A 332 -6.98 -5.59 -1.40
CA SER A 332 -6.85 -4.25 -0.81
C SER A 332 -8.14 -3.81 -0.13
N THR A 333 -8.01 -3.01 0.92
CA THR A 333 -9.13 -2.33 1.55
C THR A 333 -9.88 -1.49 0.55
N ILE A 334 -11.15 -1.82 0.38
CA ILE A 334 -12.06 -1.10 -0.50
C ILE A 334 -12.49 0.18 0.21
N VAL A 335 -12.32 1.31 -0.49
CA VAL A 335 -12.80 2.61 -0.03
C VAL A 335 -13.96 3.06 -0.90
N HIS A 336 -14.94 3.74 -0.30
CA HIS A 336 -16.11 4.25 -1.03
C HIS A 336 -15.74 5.10 -2.26
N LYS A 337 -14.63 5.84 -2.18
CA LYS A 337 -14.10 6.69 -3.26
C LYS A 337 -13.81 5.96 -4.57
N THR A 338 -13.66 4.64 -4.55
CA THR A 338 -13.28 3.82 -5.71
C THR A 338 -14.14 2.57 -5.85
N HIS A 339 -15.33 2.53 -5.22
CA HIS A 339 -16.13 1.32 -5.13
C HIS A 339 -17.39 1.39 -6.00
N ILE A 340 -17.23 1.10 -7.30
CA ILE A 340 -18.36 0.93 -8.23
C ILE A 340 -18.68 -0.56 -8.25
N THR A 341 -19.88 -0.97 -7.83
CA THR A 341 -20.20 -2.40 -7.68
C THR A 341 -21.19 -2.91 -8.72
N TYR A 342 -21.00 -4.17 -9.13
CA TYR A 342 -21.96 -4.93 -9.92
C TYR A 342 -22.16 -6.31 -9.29
N LEU A 343 -23.42 -6.72 -9.18
CA LEU A 343 -23.78 -8.11 -8.93
C LEU A 343 -23.70 -8.86 -10.26
N MET A 344 -23.06 -10.03 -10.24
CA MET A 344 -22.88 -10.89 -11.43
C MET A 344 -23.46 -12.27 -11.21
#